data_AF-A0A3A8EAU9-F1
#
_entry.id   AF-A0A3A8EAU9-F1
#
_cell.length_a   1.000
_cell.length_b   1.000
_cell.length_c   1.000
_cell.angle_alpha   90.00
_cell.angle_beta   90.00
_cell.angle_gamma   90.00
#
_symmetry.space_group_name_H-M   'P 1'
#
loop_
_entity.id
_entity.type
_entity.pdbx_description
1 polymer ?
#
loop_
_entity_poly.entity_id
_entity_poly.type
_entity_poly.pdbx_seq_one_letter_code
_entity_poly.pdbx_strand_id
1 'polypeptide(L)'
;MNLLRTFSLLMLPALFYGCATAPIMSAAERENYLQRFIGQSSTSIQANLNLENLGYQNASEPVLNSNSLTYTVLRPVSIPIPMAQNPALGSGAGTAVPIQPAQRYDTDLTCQISFQLEQGIAKAVYMSGRTC
;
A
#
# COMPACT_ATOMS: atom_id res chain seq x y z
N MET A 1 48.79 34.86 19.82
CA MET A 1 47.68 34.44 20.72
C MET A 1 46.38 34.75 19.98
N ASN A 2 45.88 33.80 19.20
CA ASN A 2 44.66 33.02 19.49
C ASN A 2 43.43 33.95 19.62
N LEU A 3 42.43 33.90 18.74
CA LEU A 3 41.50 32.77 18.71
C LEU A 3 40.86 32.62 17.31
N LEU A 4 41.03 31.42 16.76
CA LEU A 4 40.61 30.99 15.45
C LEU A 4 39.07 30.99 15.35
N ARG A 5 38.59 31.53 14.24
CA ARG A 5 37.20 31.63 13.82
C ARG A 5 36.48 30.28 13.90
N THR A 6 35.25 30.36 14.40
CA THR A 6 34.21 29.34 14.43
C THR A 6 34.04 28.63 13.08
N PHE A 7 34.53 27.40 12.98
CA PHE A 7 34.14 26.46 11.92
C PHE A 7 33.08 25.52 12.49
N SER A 8 31.83 26.00 12.52
CA SER A 8 30.68 25.15 12.81
C SER A 8 30.41 24.33 11.54
N LEU A 9 30.88 23.08 11.54
CA LEU A 9 30.66 22.12 10.47
C LEU A 9 29.18 21.71 10.48
N LEU A 10 28.36 22.41 9.70
CA LEU A 10 26.94 22.11 9.53
C LEU A 10 26.82 20.84 8.67
N MET A 11 26.77 19.70 9.34
CA MET A 11 26.54 18.38 8.75
C MET A 11 25.07 18.31 8.32
N LEU A 12 24.82 18.63 7.04
CA LEU A 12 23.49 18.55 6.42
C LEU A 12 23.15 17.06 6.21
N PRO A 13 22.12 16.48 6.86
CA PRO A 13 21.75 15.11 6.59
C PRO A 13 21.05 15.07 5.23
N ALA A 14 21.62 14.32 4.28
CA ALA A 14 20.95 13.97 3.04
C ALA A 14 19.75 13.08 3.37
N LEU A 15 18.54 13.63 3.21
CA LEU A 15 17.31 12.85 3.24
C LEU A 15 17.28 11.97 2.00
N PHE A 16 17.78 10.74 2.13
CA PHE A 16 17.54 9.69 1.15
C PHE A 16 16.05 9.34 1.21
N TYR A 17 15.26 9.94 0.32
CA TYR A 17 13.93 9.42 -0.02
C TYR A 17 14.14 8.13 -0.81
N GLY A 18 14.18 7.00 -0.11
CA GLY A 18 13.99 5.70 -0.74
C GLY A 18 12.55 5.60 -1.22
N CYS A 19 12.33 5.20 -2.48
CA CYS A 19 11.01 4.77 -2.92
C CYS A 19 10.61 3.54 -2.09
N ALA A 20 9.78 3.73 -1.08
CA ALA A 20 9.16 2.64 -0.36
C ALA A 20 8.15 1.98 -1.30
N THR A 21 8.56 0.91 -1.98
CA THR A 21 7.60 -0.05 -2.55
C THR A 21 6.82 -0.61 -1.37
N ALA A 22 5.54 -0.21 -1.25
CA ALA A 22 4.65 -0.73 -0.22
C ALA A 22 4.67 -2.27 -0.26
N PRO A 23 4.75 -2.93 0.91
CA PRO A 23 4.78 -4.38 0.97
C PRO A 23 3.52 -4.95 0.30
N ILE A 24 3.73 -5.69 -0.78
CA ILE A 24 2.63 -6.32 -1.52
C ILE A 24 2.31 -7.64 -0.79
N MET A 25 1.53 -7.57 0.29
CA MET A 25 1.03 -8.79 0.94
C MET A 25 0.12 -9.56 -0.02
N SER A 26 0.31 -10.88 -0.09
CA SER A 26 -0.61 -11.74 -0.84
C SER A 26 -2.02 -11.68 -0.25
N ALA A 27 -3.03 -12.08 -1.03
CA ALA A 27 -4.41 -12.12 -0.56
C ALA A 27 -4.56 -12.99 0.70
N ALA A 28 -3.88 -14.14 0.74
CA ALA A 28 -3.94 -15.08 1.85
C ALA A 28 -3.31 -14.50 3.14
N GLU A 29 -2.16 -13.84 3.04
CA GLU A 29 -1.50 -13.23 4.22
C GLU A 29 -2.33 -12.08 4.78
N ARG A 30 -2.97 -11.31 3.90
CA ARG A 30 -3.85 -10.20 4.28
C ARG A 30 -5.10 -10.71 4.99
N GLU A 31 -5.73 -11.73 4.43
CA GLU A 31 -6.89 -12.36 5.06
C GLU A 31 -6.52 -12.91 6.44
N ASN A 32 -5.38 -13.60 6.54
CA ASN A 32 -4.87 -14.08 7.83
C ASN A 32 -4.61 -12.92 8.81
N TYR A 33 -4.02 -11.80 8.35
CA TYR A 33 -3.85 -10.61 9.18
C TYR A 33 -5.16 -10.08 9.74
N LEU A 34 -6.18 -9.93 8.89
CA LEU A 34 -7.49 -9.44 9.30
C LEU A 34 -8.22 -10.42 10.22
N GLN A 35 -8.06 -11.73 10.03
CA GLN A 35 -8.68 -12.75 10.89
C GLN A 35 -8.20 -12.70 12.35
N ARG A 36 -7.00 -12.18 12.63
CA ARG A 36 -6.50 -12.03 14.02
C ARG A 36 -7.33 -11.07 14.88
N PHE A 37 -8.12 -10.23 14.23
CA PHE A 37 -8.99 -9.26 14.89
C PHE A 37 -10.37 -9.81 15.26
N ILE A 38 -10.72 -11.03 14.82
CA ILE A 38 -11.94 -11.70 15.25
C ILE A 38 -11.86 -11.98 16.76
N GLY A 39 -12.95 -11.68 17.48
CA GLY A 39 -13.01 -11.73 18.93
C GLY A 39 -12.52 -10.46 19.64
N GLN A 40 -11.97 -9.48 18.92
CA GLN A 40 -11.54 -8.20 19.50
C GLN A 40 -12.65 -7.15 19.46
N SER A 41 -12.55 -6.14 20.34
CA SER A 41 -13.45 -5.00 20.34
C SER A 41 -13.16 -4.05 19.17
N SER A 42 -14.18 -3.32 18.71
CA SER A 42 -14.03 -2.28 17.68
C SER A 42 -13.00 -1.22 18.04
N THR A 43 -12.85 -0.90 19.34
CA THR A 43 -11.81 0.01 19.84
C THR A 43 -10.41 -0.57 19.72
N SER A 44 -10.23 -1.85 20.04
CA SER A 44 -8.95 -2.55 19.87
C SER A 44 -8.55 -2.64 18.40
N ILE A 45 -9.53 -2.93 17.53
CA ILE A 45 -9.31 -2.99 16.08
C ILE A 45 -8.84 -1.64 15.56
N GLN A 46 -9.52 -0.54 15.93
CA GLN A 46 -9.11 0.81 15.54
C GLN A 46 -7.71 1.19 16.02
N ALA A 47 -7.29 0.73 17.20
CA ALA A 47 -5.97 1.03 17.73
C ALA A 47 -4.84 0.20 17.11
N ASN A 48 -5.13 -1.00 16.62
CA ASN A 48 -4.09 -1.98 16.24
C ASN A 48 -4.11 -2.37 14.76
N LEU A 49 -5.19 -2.10 14.04
CA LEU A 49 -5.28 -2.35 12.60
C LEU A 49 -4.38 -1.35 11.86
N ASN A 50 -3.34 -1.86 11.23
CA ASN A 50 -2.44 -1.07 10.40
C ASN A 50 -2.74 -1.37 8.92
N LEU A 51 -3.40 -0.43 8.25
CA LEU A 51 -3.80 -0.53 6.85
C LEU A 51 -2.61 -0.36 5.90
N GLU A 52 -1.58 0.39 6.29
CA GLU A 52 -0.36 0.58 5.49
C GLU A 52 0.41 -0.74 5.34
N ASN A 53 0.46 -1.55 6.40
CA ASN A 53 1.06 -2.89 6.36
C ASN A 53 0.37 -3.81 5.34
N LEU A 54 -0.91 -3.56 5.03
CA LEU A 54 -1.67 -4.31 4.03
C LEU A 54 -1.52 -3.75 2.60
N GLY A 55 -0.68 -2.72 2.43
CA GLY A 55 -0.45 -2.05 1.16
C GLY A 55 -1.56 -1.08 0.76
N TYR A 56 -2.33 -0.57 1.73
CA TYR A 56 -3.37 0.43 1.49
C TYR A 56 -2.87 1.85 1.75
N GLN A 57 -3.41 2.81 1.01
CA GLN A 57 -3.17 4.24 1.13
C GLN A 57 -4.48 5.00 1.35
N ASN A 58 -4.40 6.23 1.86
CA ASN A 58 -5.53 7.16 1.96
C ASN A 58 -6.79 6.54 2.58
N ALA A 59 -6.64 5.92 3.76
CA ALA A 59 -7.77 5.37 4.49
C ALA A 59 -8.71 6.49 4.95
N SER A 60 -10.00 6.36 4.62
CA SER A 60 -11.02 7.20 5.24
C SER A 60 -11.14 6.87 6.73
N GLU A 61 -11.65 7.82 7.52
CA GLU A 61 -11.98 7.56 8.92
C GLU A 61 -12.93 6.35 9.03
N PRO A 62 -12.68 5.40 9.96
CA PRO A 62 -13.53 4.24 10.11
C PRO A 62 -14.96 4.64 10.47
N VAL A 63 -15.93 4.00 9.80
CA VAL A 63 -17.35 4.16 10.12
C VAL A 63 -17.75 3.07 11.10
N LEU A 64 -18.08 3.46 12.32
CA LEU A 64 -18.55 2.57 13.39
C LEU A 64 -20.07 2.67 13.56
N ASN A 65 -20.75 1.54 13.37
CA ASN A 65 -22.19 1.37 13.59
C ASN A 65 -22.42 0.30 14.66
N SER A 66 -23.67 0.08 15.07
CA SER A 66 -24.00 -0.93 16.09
C SER A 66 -23.52 -2.34 15.75
N ASN A 67 -23.51 -2.69 14.45
CA ASN A 67 -23.26 -4.05 13.97
C ASN A 67 -22.04 -4.15 13.04
N SER A 68 -21.29 -3.06 12.84
CA SER A 68 -20.15 -3.07 11.93
C SER A 68 -19.11 -2.00 12.23
N LEU A 69 -17.85 -2.30 11.93
CA LEU A 69 -16.75 -1.35 11.82
C LEU A 69 -16.18 -1.45 10.40
N THR A 70 -16.24 -0.35 9.66
CA THR A 70 -15.93 -0.34 8.22
C THR A 70 -14.82 0.65 7.89
N TYR A 71 -13.85 0.19 7.11
CA TYR A 71 -12.77 0.99 6.54
C TYR A 71 -12.92 1.04 5.02
N THR A 72 -12.78 2.23 4.45
CA THR A 72 -12.66 2.40 3.00
C THR A 72 -11.25 2.91 2.70
N VAL A 73 -10.52 2.15 1.88
CA VAL A 73 -9.11 2.38 1.61
C VAL A 73 -8.82 2.37 0.12
N LEU A 74 -7.80 3.11 -0.30
CA LEU A 74 -7.31 3.08 -1.67
C LEU A 74 -6.17 2.06 -1.78
N ARG A 75 -6.20 1.25 -2.83
CA ARG A 75 -5.04 0.46 -3.25
C ARG A 75 -4.52 1.04 -4.56
N PRO A 76 -3.29 1.58 -4.58
CA PRO A 76 -2.65 1.92 -5.84
C PRO A 76 -2.32 0.62 -6.57
N VAL A 77 -2.66 0.57 -7.85
CA VAL A 77 -2.19 -0.48 -8.75
C VAL A 77 -1.43 0.16 -9.89
N SER A 78 -0.27 -0.40 -10.22
CA SER A 78 0.48 0.02 -11.40
C SER A 78 0.35 -1.05 -12.47
N ILE A 79 -0.47 -0.79 -13.49
CA ILE A 79 -0.72 -1.74 -14.57
C ILE A 79 0.36 -1.57 -15.65
N PRO A 80 1.15 -2.60 -15.99
CA PRO A 80 2.11 -2.52 -17.09
C PRO A 80 1.38 -2.35 -18.43
N ILE A 81 1.78 -1.36 -19.23
CA ILE A 81 1.28 -1.26 -20.60
C ILE A 81 1.97 -2.35 -21.45
N PRO A 82 1.20 -3.21 -22.15
CA PRO A 82 1.77 -4.18 -23.05
C PRO A 82 2.45 -3.47 -24.21
N MET A 83 3.76 -3.67 -24.35
CA MET A 83 4.51 -3.25 -25.53
C MET A 83 4.12 -4.17 -26.68
N ALA A 84 3.53 -3.62 -27.74
CA ALA A 84 3.34 -4.36 -28.97
C ALA A 84 4.72 -4.76 -29.51
N GLN A 85 5.03 -6.06 -29.51
CA GLN A 85 6.23 -6.57 -30.16
C GLN A 85 6.04 -6.35 -31.66
N ASN A 86 6.81 -5.42 -32.24
CA ASN A 86 6.77 -5.16 -33.67
C ASN A 86 7.25 -6.42 -34.44
N PRO A 87 6.38 -7.11 -35.20
CA PRO A 87 6.77 -8.32 -35.93
C PRO A 87 7.81 -8.07 -37.04
N ALA A 88 8.07 -6.81 -37.40
CA ALA A 88 9.05 -6.45 -38.42
C ALA A 88 10.52 -6.60 -37.97
N LEU A 89 10.77 -6.85 -36.68
CA LEU A 89 12.10 -7.18 -36.15
C LEU A 89 12.33 -8.68 -36.23
N GLY A 90 12.55 -9.16 -37.46
CA GLY A 90 12.88 -10.56 -37.73
C GLY A 90 14.11 -11.04 -36.95
N SER A 91 14.16 -12.35 -36.71
CA SER A 91 15.28 -13.09 -36.15
C SER A 91 16.59 -12.76 -36.89
N GLY A 92 17.42 -11.87 -36.35
CA GLY A 92 18.79 -11.69 -36.85
C GLY A 92 19.42 -10.30 -36.83
N ALA A 93 18.77 -9.23 -36.35
CA ALA A 93 19.40 -7.91 -36.31
C ALA A 93 19.72 -7.46 -34.87
N GLY A 94 20.98 -7.65 -34.47
CA GLY A 94 21.53 -7.11 -33.25
C GLY A 94 21.49 -5.58 -33.26
N THR A 95 20.44 -5.01 -32.68
CA THR A 95 20.45 -3.66 -32.13
C THR A 95 19.75 -3.75 -30.79
N ALA A 96 20.47 -3.45 -29.71
CA ALA A 96 19.90 -3.38 -28.38
C ALA A 96 18.89 -2.24 -28.37
N VAL A 97 17.61 -2.57 -28.59
CA VAL A 97 16.52 -1.62 -28.47
C VAL A 97 16.50 -1.16 -27.02
N PRO A 98 16.64 0.16 -26.72
CA PRO A 98 16.52 0.64 -25.37
C PRO A 98 15.14 0.26 -24.85
N ILE A 99 15.10 -0.58 -23.82
CA ILE A 99 13.87 -0.95 -23.12
C ILE A 99 13.34 0.35 -22.51
N GLN A 100 12.38 0.96 -23.17
CA GLN A 100 11.67 2.11 -22.61
C GLN A 100 11.04 1.64 -21.29
N PRO A 101 11.17 2.41 -20.19
CA PRO A 101 10.58 2.02 -18.92
C PRO A 101 9.10 1.78 -19.15
N ALA A 102 8.64 0.57 -18.77
CA ALA A 102 7.25 0.17 -18.89
C ALA A 102 6.38 1.31 -18.35
N GLN A 103 5.69 2.01 -19.24
CA GLN A 103 4.73 3.03 -18.87
C GLN A 103 3.66 2.31 -18.05
N ARG A 104 3.36 2.82 -16.85
CA ARG A 104 2.32 2.27 -15.98
C ARG A 104 1.29 3.37 -15.75
N TYR A 105 0.01 3.01 -15.75
CA TYR A 105 -1.03 3.91 -15.31
C TYR A 105 -1.29 3.67 -13.82
N ASP A 106 -1.31 4.76 -13.06
CA ASP A 106 -1.74 4.74 -11.67
C ASP A 106 -3.25 4.98 -11.64
N THR A 107 -3.98 4.01 -11.09
CA THR A 107 -5.41 4.16 -10.80
C THR A 107 -5.63 3.80 -9.34
N ASP A 108 -6.42 4.63 -8.66
CA ASP A 108 -6.84 4.39 -7.30
C ASP A 108 -8.07 3.49 -7.32
N LEU A 109 -7.95 2.29 -6.75
CA LEU A 109 -9.04 1.35 -6.66
C LEU A 109 -9.43 1.19 -5.19
N THR A 110 -10.73 1.30 -4.91
CA THR A 110 -11.26 1.25 -3.56
C THR A 110 -11.43 -0.18 -3.08
N CYS A 111 -10.97 -0.46 -1.87
CA CYS A 111 -11.27 -1.67 -1.11
C CYS A 111 -11.99 -1.29 0.19
N GLN A 112 -13.06 -2.01 0.51
CA GLN A 112 -13.79 -1.86 1.75
C GLN A 112 -13.51 -3.08 2.64
N ILE A 113 -13.11 -2.83 3.89
CA ILE A 113 -12.90 -3.85 4.91
C ILE A 113 -13.98 -3.65 5.96
N SER A 114 -14.79 -4.66 6.23
CA SER A 114 -15.91 -4.58 7.17
C SER A 114 -15.83 -5.69 8.20
N PHE A 115 -15.64 -5.31 9.46
CA PHE A 115 -15.81 -6.20 10.60
C PHE A 115 -17.28 -6.21 10.99
N GLN A 116 -17.90 -7.39 11.00
CA GLN A 116 -19.23 -7.55 11.57
C GLN A 116 -19.10 -7.62 13.09
N LEU A 117 -19.83 -6.75 13.78
CA LEU A 117 -19.79 -6.64 15.22
C LEU A 117 -21.05 -7.21 15.85
N GLU A 118 -20.86 -7.83 17.01
CA GLU A 118 -21.94 -8.17 17.94
C GLU A 118 -21.52 -7.65 19.31
N GLN A 119 -22.32 -6.75 19.88
CA GLN A 119 -21.98 -6.06 21.15
C GLN A 119 -20.61 -5.38 21.11
N GLY A 120 -20.23 -4.83 19.94
CA GLY A 120 -18.95 -4.17 19.73
C GLY A 120 -17.75 -5.12 19.54
N ILE A 121 -17.97 -6.44 19.52
CA ILE A 121 -16.94 -7.46 19.31
C ILE A 121 -17.02 -8.01 17.88
N ALA A 122 -15.88 -8.08 17.18
CA ALA A 122 -15.83 -8.63 15.83
C ALA A 122 -16.11 -10.13 15.79
N LYS A 123 -17.06 -10.54 14.97
CA LYS A 123 -17.44 -11.95 14.74
C LYS A 123 -16.98 -12.47 13.39
N ALA A 124 -16.93 -11.59 12.40
CA ALA A 124 -16.46 -11.89 11.06
C ALA A 124 -15.80 -10.66 10.45
N VAL A 125 -15.02 -10.88 9.39
CA VAL A 125 -14.44 -9.82 8.56
C VAL A 125 -14.72 -10.14 7.11
N TYR A 126 -15.12 -9.12 6.35
CA TYR A 126 -15.41 -9.21 4.93
C TYR A 126 -14.65 -8.12 4.19
N MET A 127 -14.27 -8.44 2.97
CA MET A 127 -13.63 -7.49 2.07
C MET A 127 -14.44 -7.40 0.78
N SER A 128 -14.65 -6.20 0.29
CA SER A 128 -15.35 -5.95 -0.98
C SER A 128 -14.68 -4.84 -1.77
N GLY A 129 -14.58 -5.03 -3.09
CA GLY A 129 -13.87 -4.11 -3.97
C GLY A 129 -13.06 -4.88 -5.00
N ARG A 130 -12.72 -4.22 -6.11
CA ARG A 130 -11.98 -4.86 -7.22
C ARG A 130 -10.54 -5.20 -6.87
N THR A 131 -10.02 -4.55 -5.84
CA THR A 131 -8.62 -4.64 -5.41
C THR A 131 -8.51 -4.88 -3.93
N CYS A 132 -9.49 -5.56 -3.34
CA CYS A 132 -9.20 -6.41 -2.20
C CYS A 132 -8.53 -7.67 -2.78
#